data_AF-A0A1I2K019-F1
#
_entry.id   AF-A0A1I2K019-F1
#
_cell.length_a   1.000
_cell.length_b   1.000
_cell.length_c   1.000
_cell.angle_alpha   90.00
_cell.angle_beta   90.00
_cell.angle_gamma   90.00
#
_symmetry.space_group_name_H-M   'P 1'
#
loop_
_entity.id
_entity.type
_entity.pdbx_description
1 polymer ?
#
loop_
_entity_poly.entity_id
_entity_poly.type
_entity_poly.pdbx_seq_one_letter_code
_entity_poly.pdbx_strand_id
1 'polypeptide(L)'
;MNHKPWQSIFDTYNIHEHDFSKSPFILTAEQIKKATAHFTSTTEREVRVLCKQDTRESRPQVFVDNNLFILPIKNGVYTILQGEGYIDIPEITTDATIYKSKLDFELETSQIGNSEMQHLDFAYASSLVRSFLEDESLVLTIRGRKYTPKFEFYAGKHKQLITTESVQTEVDAGYEGRNQIVLTVRRCDRSQKFCN
;
A
#
# COMPACT_ATOMS: atom_id res chain seq x y z
N MET A 1 3.85 4.92 -17.78
CA MET A 1 3.58 3.60 -17.17
C MET A 1 3.44 2.55 -18.26
N ASN A 2 3.57 1.25 -17.97
CA ASN A 2 3.52 0.21 -19.00
C ASN A 2 2.07 -0.20 -19.29
N HIS A 3 1.42 0.49 -20.22
CA HIS A 3 0.04 0.19 -20.64
C HIS A 3 -0.04 -1.10 -21.47
N LYS A 4 1.00 -1.41 -22.27
CA LYS A 4 1.01 -2.55 -23.20
C LYS A 4 0.92 -3.93 -22.51
N PRO A 5 1.64 -4.22 -21.40
CA PRO A 5 1.53 -5.51 -20.73
C PRO A 5 0.13 -5.80 -20.21
N TRP A 6 -0.54 -4.79 -19.63
CA TRP A 6 -1.91 -4.96 -19.13
C TRP A 6 -2.95 -5.11 -20.23
N GLN A 7 -2.77 -4.44 -21.37
CA GLN A 7 -3.58 -4.72 -22.56
C GLN A 7 -3.43 -6.18 -22.99
N SER A 8 -2.19 -6.68 -23.09
CA SER A 8 -1.94 -8.07 -23.45
C SER A 8 -2.53 -9.08 -22.46
N ILE A 9 -2.49 -8.79 -21.15
CA ILE A 9 -3.13 -9.63 -20.13
C ILE A 9 -4.65 -9.68 -20.34
N PHE A 10 -5.28 -8.53 -20.60
CA PHE A 10 -6.72 -8.46 -20.84
C PHE A 10 -7.12 -9.23 -22.12
N ASP A 11 -6.35 -9.07 -23.19
CA ASP A 11 -6.58 -9.76 -24.46
C ASP A 11 -6.41 -11.28 -24.30
N THR A 12 -5.35 -11.72 -23.61
CA THR A 12 -5.01 -13.15 -23.45
C THR A 12 -6.07 -13.91 -22.66
N TYR A 13 -6.64 -13.28 -21.63
CA TYR A 13 -7.61 -13.91 -20.74
C TYR A 13 -9.04 -13.42 -20.95
N ASN A 14 -9.28 -12.67 -22.03
CA ASN A 14 -10.58 -12.13 -22.40
C ASN A 14 -11.27 -11.35 -21.26
N ILE A 15 -10.47 -10.58 -20.51
CA ILE A 15 -10.95 -9.84 -19.33
C ILE A 15 -11.91 -8.70 -19.75
N HIS A 16 -11.81 -8.25 -21.00
CA HIS A 16 -12.72 -7.24 -21.57
C HIS A 16 -14.19 -7.68 -21.58
N GLU A 17 -14.46 -8.99 -21.69
CA GLU A 17 -15.82 -9.54 -21.69
C GLU A 17 -16.30 -9.92 -20.28
N HIS A 18 -15.45 -9.78 -19.27
CA HIS A 18 -15.82 -10.11 -17.90
C HIS A 18 -16.80 -9.09 -17.33
N ASP A 19 -17.95 -9.58 -16.85
CA ASP A 19 -18.94 -8.75 -16.17
C ASP A 19 -18.52 -8.47 -14.73
N PHE A 20 -17.72 -7.42 -14.56
CA PHE A 20 -17.26 -7.01 -13.24
C PHE A 20 -18.44 -6.73 -12.30
N SER A 21 -19.59 -6.23 -12.78
CA SER A 21 -20.74 -5.92 -11.91
C SER A 21 -21.22 -7.10 -11.07
N LYS A 22 -21.03 -8.34 -11.58
CA LYS A 22 -21.43 -9.58 -10.91
C LYS A 22 -20.36 -10.14 -9.98
N SER A 23 -19.09 -10.10 -10.38
CA SER A 23 -18.01 -10.65 -9.57
C SER A 23 -16.64 -10.05 -9.89
N PRO A 24 -15.68 -10.07 -8.94
CA PRO A 24 -14.28 -9.81 -9.22
C PRO A 24 -13.68 -10.81 -10.20
N PHE A 25 -12.55 -10.45 -10.81
CA PHE A 25 -11.75 -11.34 -11.65
C PHE A 25 -10.48 -11.76 -10.90
N ILE A 26 -10.23 -13.06 -10.76
CA ILE A 26 -9.03 -13.57 -10.08
C ILE A 26 -7.93 -13.83 -11.11
N LEU A 27 -6.72 -13.36 -10.81
CA LEU A 27 -5.56 -13.46 -11.68
C LEU A 27 -4.32 -13.90 -10.89
N THR A 28 -3.58 -14.88 -11.38
CA THR A 28 -2.35 -15.35 -10.73
C THR A 28 -1.10 -14.71 -11.34
N ALA A 29 -0.02 -14.65 -10.56
CA ALA A 29 1.29 -14.21 -11.02
C ALA A 29 1.81 -15.05 -12.18
N GLU A 30 1.48 -16.35 -12.24
CA GLU A 30 1.83 -17.23 -13.34
C GLU A 30 1.09 -16.85 -14.63
N GLN A 31 -0.21 -16.52 -14.53
CA GLN A 31 -0.99 -16.03 -15.65
C GLN A 31 -0.42 -14.70 -16.19
N ILE A 32 -0.11 -13.76 -15.30
CA ILE A 32 0.53 -12.49 -15.66
C ILE A 32 1.84 -12.76 -16.41
N LYS A 33 2.74 -13.58 -15.83
CA LYS A 33 4.03 -13.92 -16.45
C LYS A 33 3.87 -14.55 -17.84
N LYS A 34 2.86 -15.41 -18.02
CA LYS A 34 2.59 -16.09 -19.29
C LYS A 34 2.12 -15.10 -20.35
N ALA A 35 1.15 -14.25 -20.02
CA ALA A 35 0.65 -13.22 -20.94
C ALA A 35 1.76 -12.23 -21.33
N THR A 36 2.64 -11.87 -20.40
CA THR A 36 3.70 -10.90 -20.66
C THR A 36 5.02 -11.52 -21.10
N ALA A 37 5.08 -12.83 -21.39
CA ALA A 37 6.33 -13.55 -21.64
C ALA A 37 7.09 -13.06 -22.88
N HIS A 38 6.38 -12.48 -23.85
CA HIS A 38 6.91 -12.00 -25.13
C HIS A 38 7.54 -10.59 -25.04
N PHE A 39 7.33 -9.86 -23.95
CA PHE A 39 8.03 -8.60 -23.71
C PHE A 39 9.49 -8.87 -23.36
N THR A 40 10.38 -7.91 -23.65
CA THR A 40 11.82 -8.04 -23.39
C THR A 40 12.26 -7.28 -22.14
N SER A 41 11.60 -6.16 -21.82
CA SER A 41 11.92 -5.34 -20.65
C SER A 41 11.49 -6.01 -19.34
N THR A 42 12.34 -5.93 -18.31
CA THR A 42 12.01 -6.36 -16.95
C THR A 42 10.78 -5.65 -16.41
N THR A 43 10.64 -4.34 -16.68
CA THR A 43 9.51 -3.53 -16.19
C THR A 43 8.17 -3.94 -16.81
N GLU A 44 8.19 -4.68 -17.92
CA GLU A 44 7.02 -5.17 -18.64
C GLU A 44 6.65 -6.61 -18.28
N ARG A 45 7.49 -7.30 -17.49
CA ARG A 45 7.34 -8.72 -17.15
C ARG A 45 7.28 -8.98 -15.66
N GLU A 46 7.92 -8.12 -14.87
CA GLU A 46 8.01 -8.31 -13.43
C GLU A 46 6.63 -8.06 -12.79
N VAL A 47 6.00 -9.13 -12.31
CA VAL A 47 4.65 -9.10 -11.74
C VAL A 47 4.51 -8.03 -10.65
N ARG A 48 5.51 -7.91 -9.77
CA ARG A 48 5.50 -6.92 -8.69
C ARG A 48 5.49 -5.49 -9.23
N VAL A 49 6.19 -5.22 -10.33
CA VAL A 49 6.20 -3.90 -10.99
C VAL A 49 4.87 -3.65 -11.71
N LEU A 50 4.33 -4.65 -12.41
CA LEU A 50 3.05 -4.52 -13.12
C LEU A 50 1.85 -4.32 -12.17
N CYS A 51 1.89 -4.97 -11.01
CA CYS A 51 0.82 -4.85 -10.00
C CYS A 51 1.04 -3.68 -9.03
N LYS A 52 2.15 -2.93 -9.15
CA LYS A 52 2.42 -1.74 -8.34
C LYS A 52 1.61 -0.55 -8.90
N GLN A 53 0.33 -0.55 -8.59
CA GLN A 53 -0.63 0.49 -8.96
C GLN A 53 -1.00 1.30 -7.72
N ASP A 54 -0.01 1.89 -7.05
CA ASP A 54 -0.17 2.51 -5.72
C ASP A 54 -0.86 3.89 -5.76
N THR A 55 -0.97 4.52 -6.93
CA THR A 55 -1.65 5.81 -7.16
C THR A 55 -2.66 5.75 -8.32
N ARG A 56 -3.61 6.69 -8.40
CA ARG A 56 -4.62 6.72 -9.47
C ARG A 56 -4.00 6.89 -10.87
N GLU A 57 -2.92 7.67 -10.96
CA GLU A 57 -2.16 7.94 -12.19
C GLU A 57 -1.32 6.74 -12.61
N SER A 58 -1.04 5.86 -11.66
CA SER A 58 -0.33 4.61 -11.85
C SER A 58 -1.28 3.47 -12.30
N ARG A 59 -2.45 3.78 -12.85
CA ARG A 59 -3.33 2.77 -13.43
C ARG A 59 -3.05 2.61 -14.93
N PRO A 60 -2.99 1.37 -15.45
CA PRO A 60 -3.01 1.12 -16.88
C PRO A 60 -4.30 1.65 -17.52
N GLN A 61 -4.28 1.94 -18.83
CA GLN A 61 -5.41 2.60 -19.48
C GLN A 61 -6.68 1.73 -19.42
N VAL A 62 -6.54 0.42 -19.61
CA VAL A 62 -7.65 -0.54 -19.47
C VAL A 62 -8.29 -0.55 -18.07
N PHE A 63 -7.54 -0.20 -17.01
CA PHE A 63 -8.10 -0.04 -15.67
C PHE A 63 -8.83 1.28 -15.52
N VAL A 64 -8.28 2.37 -16.07
CA VAL A 64 -8.92 3.69 -16.05
C VAL A 64 -10.26 3.65 -16.81
N ASP A 65 -10.25 3.13 -18.04
CA ASP A 65 -11.42 3.11 -18.93
C ASP A 65 -12.58 2.30 -18.34
N ASN A 66 -12.28 1.22 -17.61
CA ASN A 66 -13.28 0.33 -17.01
C ASN A 66 -13.54 0.63 -15.53
N ASN A 67 -12.91 1.68 -14.97
CA ASN A 67 -12.95 2.03 -13.56
C ASN A 67 -12.63 0.84 -12.63
N LEU A 68 -11.46 0.23 -12.86
CA LEU A 68 -10.95 -0.94 -12.16
C LEU A 68 -9.78 -0.58 -11.24
N PHE A 69 -9.54 -1.46 -10.27
CA PHE A 69 -8.33 -1.51 -9.44
C PHE A 69 -7.97 -2.97 -9.12
N ILE A 70 -6.76 -3.21 -8.62
CA ILE A 70 -6.22 -4.54 -8.33
C ILE A 70 -5.78 -4.66 -6.87
N LEU A 71 -6.09 -5.79 -6.24
CA LEU A 71 -5.67 -6.15 -4.88
C LEU A 71 -4.94 -7.48 -4.85
N PRO A 72 -3.83 -7.63 -4.12
CA PRO A 72 -3.33 -8.94 -3.74
C PRO A 72 -4.28 -9.56 -2.69
N ILE A 73 -4.69 -10.81 -2.90
CA ILE A 73 -5.48 -11.59 -1.92
C ILE A 73 -4.67 -12.74 -1.31
N LYS A 74 -3.61 -13.15 -1.99
CA LYS A 74 -2.61 -14.12 -1.53
C LYS A 74 -1.30 -13.87 -2.27
N ASN A 75 -0.17 -14.34 -1.74
CA ASN A 75 1.09 -14.27 -2.47
C ASN A 75 0.97 -14.88 -3.88
N GLY A 76 1.15 -14.03 -4.89
CA GLY A 76 1.03 -14.41 -6.30
C GLY A 76 -0.41 -14.58 -6.80
N VAL A 77 -1.42 -14.17 -6.04
CA VAL A 77 -2.82 -14.17 -6.46
C VAL A 77 -3.43 -12.79 -6.21
N TYR A 78 -4.05 -12.27 -7.25
CA TYR A 78 -4.63 -10.95 -7.30
C TYR A 78 -6.12 -11.05 -7.65
N THR A 79 -6.86 -10.02 -7.27
CA THR A 79 -8.23 -9.81 -7.70
C THR A 79 -8.37 -8.43 -8.35
N ILE A 80 -9.06 -8.37 -9.48
CA ILE A 80 -9.42 -7.15 -10.19
C ILE A 80 -10.89 -6.86 -9.88
N LEU A 81 -11.15 -5.63 -9.47
CA LEU A 81 -12.45 -5.17 -8.96
C LEU A 81 -12.86 -3.90 -9.68
N GLN A 82 -14.16 -3.68 -9.88
CA GLN A 82 -14.68 -2.41 -10.34
C GLN A 82 -14.98 -1.49 -9.16
N GLY A 83 -14.55 -0.24 -9.25
CA GLY A 83 -14.79 0.77 -8.25
C GLY A 83 -13.64 1.75 -8.07
N GLU A 84 -13.73 2.52 -7.00
CA GLU A 84 -12.65 3.37 -6.53
C GLU A 84 -11.91 2.62 -5.44
N GLY A 85 -10.62 2.39 -5.66
CA GLY A 85 -9.74 1.77 -4.68
C GLY A 85 -8.95 2.79 -3.86
N TYR A 86 -8.78 4.00 -4.40
CA TYR A 86 -7.81 4.96 -3.90
C TYR A 86 -8.47 5.98 -2.99
N ILE A 87 -7.71 6.49 -2.01
CA ILE A 87 -8.19 7.53 -1.10
C ILE A 87 -7.37 8.81 -1.25
N ASP A 88 -8.08 9.94 -1.14
CA ASP A 88 -7.48 11.27 -1.09
C ASP A 88 -6.97 11.53 0.32
N ILE A 89 -5.71 11.96 0.40
CA ILE A 89 -5.14 12.41 1.67
C ILE A 89 -5.56 13.87 1.83
N PRO A 90 -6.21 14.23 2.96
CA PRO A 90 -6.63 15.60 3.19
C PRO A 90 -5.41 16.53 3.26
N GLU A 91 -5.57 17.74 2.73
CA GLU A 91 -4.54 18.76 2.81
C GLU A 91 -4.36 19.23 4.26
N ILE A 92 -3.10 19.33 4.70
CA ILE A 92 -2.77 19.91 6.00
C ILE A 92 -2.81 21.42 5.84
N THR A 93 -3.88 22.04 6.33
CA THR A 93 -4.10 23.50 6.28
C THR A 93 -3.65 24.22 7.54
N THR A 94 -3.27 23.47 8.58
CA THR A 94 -2.81 24.01 9.86
C THR A 94 -1.32 24.29 9.86
N ASP A 95 -0.91 25.36 10.55
CA ASP A 95 0.49 25.68 10.74
C ASP A 95 1.22 24.62 11.57
N ALA A 96 2.52 24.45 11.28
CA ALA A 96 3.37 23.58 12.05
C ALA A 96 3.50 24.08 13.50
N THR A 97 3.29 23.18 14.46
CA THR A 97 3.51 23.47 15.88
C THR A 97 4.93 23.09 16.28
N ILE A 98 5.61 23.99 16.99
CA ILE A 98 6.95 23.71 17.53
C ILE A 98 6.81 22.76 18.73
N TYR A 99 7.38 21.57 18.61
CA TYR A 99 7.46 20.60 19.71
C TYR A 99 8.84 20.66 20.37
N LYS A 100 8.85 20.73 21.71
CA LYS A 100 10.07 20.60 22.51
C LYS A 100 10.20 19.15 22.98
N SER A 101 11.32 18.51 22.61
CA SER A 101 11.65 17.14 23.03
C SER A 101 11.58 16.96 24.55
N LYS A 102 11.10 15.80 24.99
CA LYS A 102 11.14 15.39 26.41
C LYS A 102 12.49 14.82 26.84
N LEU A 103 13.42 14.64 25.90
CA LEU A 103 14.79 14.21 26.21
C LEU A 103 15.54 15.32 26.96
N ASP A 104 16.35 14.92 27.93
CA ASP A 104 17.26 15.76 28.70
C ASP A 104 18.69 15.77 28.14
N PHE A 105 18.92 15.10 27.00
CA PHE A 105 20.18 15.05 26.27
C PHE A 105 19.97 15.04 24.75
N GLU A 106 21.03 15.28 24.00
CA GLU A 106 21.03 15.21 22.53
C GLU A 106 21.40 13.80 22.05
N LEU A 107 20.66 13.31 21.04
CA LEU A 107 20.95 12.04 20.38
C LEU A 107 21.98 12.25 19.26
N GLU A 108 23.27 12.20 19.60
CA GLU A 108 24.37 12.42 18.64
C GLU A 108 24.30 11.48 17.43
N THR A 109 23.97 10.21 17.64
CA THR A 109 23.87 9.21 16.55
C THR A 109 22.68 9.45 15.64
N SER A 110 21.59 10.04 16.15
CA SER A 110 20.43 10.41 15.34
C SER A 110 20.73 11.55 14.36
N GLN A 111 21.81 12.30 14.55
CA GLN A 111 22.27 13.35 13.61
C GLN A 111 23.08 12.79 12.43
N ILE A 112 23.53 11.53 12.50
CA ILE A 112 24.37 10.92 11.48
C ILE A 112 23.51 10.10 10.52
N GLY A 113 23.26 10.65 9.33
CA GLY A 113 22.42 10.02 8.31
C GLY A 113 21.12 10.78 8.08
N ASN A 114 20.40 10.39 7.03
CA ASN A 114 19.16 11.05 6.63
C ASN A 114 18.16 10.02 6.07
N SER A 115 17.91 8.96 6.85
CA SER A 115 16.98 7.89 6.45
C SER A 115 15.59 8.11 7.04
N GLU A 116 14.57 7.58 6.37
CA GLU A 116 13.18 7.70 6.82
C GLU A 116 12.97 7.07 8.20
N MET A 117 13.56 5.89 8.42
CA MET A 117 13.51 5.17 9.68
C MET A 117 14.16 5.95 10.82
N GLN A 118 15.25 6.67 10.55
CA GLN A 118 15.93 7.52 11.53
C GLN A 118 15.06 8.69 12.01
N HIS A 119 14.24 9.29 11.14
CA HIS A 119 13.29 10.33 11.56
C HIS A 119 12.18 9.75 12.44
N LEU A 120 11.68 8.56 12.11
CA LEU A 120 10.67 7.88 12.95
C LEU A 120 11.24 7.46 14.31
N ASP A 121 12.47 6.95 14.32
CA ASP A 121 13.21 6.62 15.54
C ASP A 121 13.39 7.86 16.41
N PHE A 122 13.82 8.98 15.82
CA PHE A 122 13.98 10.24 16.54
C PHE A 122 12.65 10.81 17.04
N ALA A 123 11.59 10.79 16.23
CA ALA A 123 10.25 11.21 16.63
C ALA A 123 9.72 10.38 17.81
N TYR A 124 9.99 9.07 17.80
CA TYR A 124 9.62 8.22 18.93
C TYR A 124 10.49 8.47 20.16
N ALA A 125 11.81 8.53 20.01
CA ALA A 125 12.76 8.75 21.12
C ALA A 125 12.57 10.11 21.81
N SER A 126 12.25 11.16 21.05
CA SER A 126 11.93 12.50 21.57
C SER A 126 10.55 12.59 22.24
N SER A 127 9.79 11.48 22.27
CA SER A 127 8.41 11.38 22.73
C SER A 127 7.40 12.21 21.90
N LEU A 128 7.76 12.62 20.68
CA LEU A 128 6.86 13.35 19.79
C LEU A 128 5.63 12.50 19.44
N VAL A 129 5.83 11.23 19.06
CA VAL A 129 4.73 10.32 18.68
C VAL A 129 3.74 10.13 19.84
N ARG A 130 4.26 9.89 21.05
CA ARG A 130 3.45 9.72 22.28
C ARG A 130 2.69 10.99 22.65
N SER A 131 3.36 12.14 22.56
CA SER A 131 2.75 13.43 22.87
C SER A 131 1.66 13.80 21.86
N PHE A 132 1.88 13.51 20.57
CA PHE A 132 0.92 13.77 19.50
C PHE A 132 -0.35 12.91 19.62
N LEU A 133 -0.19 11.65 20.02
CA LEU A 133 -1.30 10.69 20.18
C LEU A 133 -1.89 10.69 21.60
N GLU A 134 -1.36 11.55 22.49
CA GLU A 134 -1.72 11.62 23.90
C GLU A 134 -1.69 10.26 24.61
N ASP A 135 -0.73 9.41 24.23
CA ASP A 135 -0.58 8.04 24.73
C ASP A 135 0.89 7.74 25.06
N GLU A 136 1.24 7.90 26.34
CA GLU A 136 2.57 7.59 26.86
C GLU A 136 2.88 6.08 26.90
N SER A 137 1.87 5.22 26.73
CA SER A 137 2.06 3.77 26.79
C SER A 137 2.55 3.15 25.48
N LEU A 138 2.60 3.92 24.40
CA LEU A 138 3.02 3.43 23.08
C LEU A 138 4.45 2.89 23.12
N VAL A 139 4.58 1.63 22.71
CA VAL A 139 5.85 0.93 22.51
C VAL A 139 5.98 0.57 21.04
N LEU A 140 7.13 0.88 20.44
CA LEU A 140 7.45 0.42 19.09
C LEU A 140 7.61 -1.11 19.08
N THR A 141 6.71 -1.81 18.38
CA THR A 141 6.70 -3.30 18.34
C THR A 141 6.57 -3.87 16.94
N ILE A 142 6.11 -3.09 15.96
CA ILE A 142 5.87 -3.55 14.60
C ILE A 142 6.84 -2.84 13.65
N ARG A 143 7.63 -3.61 12.89
CA ARG A 143 8.52 -3.11 11.84
C ARG A 143 8.69 -4.10 10.70
N GLY A 144 8.96 -3.52 9.53
CA GLY A 144 9.38 -4.23 8.33
C GLY A 144 8.25 -5.02 7.69
N ARG A 145 8.63 -6.05 6.95
CA ARG A 145 7.70 -6.87 6.19
C ARG A 145 7.03 -7.91 7.07
N LYS A 146 5.70 -7.98 6.99
CA LYS A 146 4.87 -8.98 7.65
C LYS A 146 3.98 -9.66 6.62
N TYR A 147 3.50 -10.84 6.96
CA TYR A 147 2.43 -11.49 6.21
C TYR A 147 1.12 -11.31 6.97
N THR A 148 0.06 -10.98 6.24
CA THR A 148 -1.25 -10.85 6.85
C THR A 148 -1.76 -12.20 7.35
N PRO A 149 -2.46 -12.25 8.50
CA PRO A 149 -3.31 -13.39 8.84
C PRO A 149 -4.45 -13.50 7.81
N LYS A 150 -5.29 -14.53 7.95
CA LYS A 150 -6.53 -14.61 7.18
C LYS A 150 -7.53 -13.59 7.72
N PHE A 151 -8.07 -12.73 6.86
CA PHE A 151 -9.14 -11.80 7.19
C PHE A 151 -10.04 -11.56 5.98
N GLU A 152 -11.20 -10.95 6.24
CA GLU A 152 -12.23 -10.74 5.25
C GLU A 152 -12.69 -9.28 5.26
N PHE A 153 -12.92 -8.71 4.08
CA PHE A 153 -13.36 -7.31 3.95
C PHE A 153 -14.15 -7.10 2.66
N TYR A 154 -14.81 -5.96 2.55
CA TYR A 154 -15.49 -5.53 1.33
C TYR A 154 -14.67 -4.43 0.67
N ALA A 155 -14.53 -4.48 -0.66
CA ALA A 155 -13.87 -3.42 -1.42
C ALA A 155 -14.50 -3.23 -2.81
N GLY A 156 -14.42 -2.00 -3.31
CA GLY A 156 -14.99 -1.61 -4.59
C GLY A 156 -16.52 -1.52 -4.57
N LYS A 157 -17.14 -1.55 -5.75
CA LYS A 157 -18.60 -1.52 -5.88
C LYS A 157 -19.25 -2.87 -5.58
N HIS A 158 -18.47 -3.95 -5.62
CA HIS A 158 -18.94 -5.27 -5.32
C HIS A 158 -19.06 -5.41 -3.80
N LYS A 159 -20.28 -5.59 -3.30
CA LYS A 159 -20.54 -5.98 -1.91
C LYS A 159 -20.14 -7.45 -1.63
N GLN A 160 -19.18 -7.97 -2.39
CA GLN A 160 -18.70 -9.34 -2.23
C GLN A 160 -17.57 -9.36 -1.21
N LEU A 161 -17.62 -10.35 -0.34
CA LEU A 161 -16.63 -10.54 0.70
C LEU A 161 -15.33 -11.06 0.08
N ILE A 162 -14.24 -10.31 0.25
CA ILE A 162 -12.91 -10.66 -0.20
C ILE A 162 -12.17 -11.30 0.97
N THR A 163 -11.73 -12.54 0.79
CA THR A 163 -10.88 -13.23 1.76
C THR A 163 -9.43 -13.07 1.35
N THR A 164 -8.61 -12.51 2.25
CA THR A 164 -7.17 -12.29 2.04
C THR A 164 -6.38 -13.05 3.08
N GLU A 165 -5.27 -13.67 2.65
CA GLU A 165 -4.35 -14.38 3.54
C GLU A 165 -2.92 -14.32 3.01
N SER A 166 -1.92 -14.26 3.91
CA SER A 166 -0.51 -14.37 3.55
C SER A 166 -0.05 -13.36 2.51
N VAL A 167 -0.66 -12.16 2.46
CA VAL A 167 -0.18 -11.06 1.62
C VAL A 167 0.95 -10.36 2.35
N GLN A 168 2.03 -10.04 1.65
CA GLN A 168 3.13 -9.30 2.24
C GLN A 168 2.77 -7.81 2.35
N THR A 169 2.79 -7.29 3.57
CA THR A 169 2.64 -5.87 3.89
C THR A 169 3.95 -5.34 4.47
N GLU A 170 4.18 -4.03 4.36
CA GLU A 170 5.37 -3.36 4.89
C GLU A 170 4.95 -2.19 5.76
N VAL A 171 5.40 -2.19 7.02
CA VAL A 171 5.12 -1.14 7.99
C VAL A 171 6.44 -0.53 8.43
N ASP A 172 6.58 0.79 8.26
CA ASP A 172 7.82 1.50 8.65
C ASP A 172 7.97 1.50 10.18
N ALA A 173 6.90 1.83 10.88
CA ALA A 173 6.81 1.71 12.33
C ALA A 173 5.36 1.46 12.77
N GLY A 174 5.16 0.56 13.72
CA GLY A 174 3.91 0.42 14.43
C GLY A 174 4.13 0.33 15.93
N TYR A 175 3.24 0.97 16.65
CA TYR A 175 3.32 1.19 18.08
C TYR A 175 2.10 0.57 18.75
N GLU A 176 2.33 -0.26 19.77
CA GLU A 176 1.28 -0.83 20.61
C GLU A 176 1.21 -0.05 21.91
N GLY A 177 0.03 0.50 22.20
CA GLY A 177 -0.32 1.09 23.49
C GLY A 177 -1.30 0.20 24.23
N ARG A 178 -1.73 0.63 25.43
CA ARG A 178 -2.67 -0.15 26.25
C ARG A 178 -4.01 -0.41 25.57
N ASN A 179 -4.47 0.55 24.77
CA ASN A 179 -5.81 0.56 24.19
C ASN A 179 -5.84 0.74 22.67
N GLN A 180 -4.69 0.84 22.02
CA GLN A 180 -4.62 1.13 20.58
C GLN A 180 -3.34 0.59 19.94
N ILE A 181 -3.41 0.38 18.63
CA ILE A 181 -2.28 0.11 17.76
C ILE A 181 -2.22 1.26 16.76
N VAL A 182 -1.07 1.89 16.64
CA VAL A 182 -0.84 2.97 15.68
C VAL A 182 0.17 2.52 14.65
N LEU A 183 -0.22 2.55 13.38
CA LEU A 183 0.65 2.23 12.26
C LEU A 183 1.04 3.53 11.56
N THR A 184 2.34 3.73 11.42
CA THR A 184 2.91 4.82 10.63
C THR A 184 3.44 4.25 9.34
N VAL A 185 2.90 4.75 8.23
CA VAL A 185 3.34 4.44 6.88
C VAL A 185 3.81 5.73 6.23
N ARG A 186 4.93 5.66 5.51
CA ARG A 186 5.47 6.84 4.83
C ARG A 186 5.00 6.94 3.39
N ARG A 187 4.94 8.21 2.97
CA ARG A 187 4.72 8.64 1.60
C ARG A 187 5.83 9.62 1.20
N CYS A 188 6.48 9.38 0.06
CA CYS A 188 7.53 10.26 -0.46
C CYS A 188 7.02 11.32 -1.48
N ASP A 189 5.70 11.42 -1.73
CA ASP A 189 5.11 12.38 -2.70
C ASP A 189 3.62 12.68 -2.40
N ARG A 190 3.06 13.81 -2.86
CA ARG A 190 1.70 14.35 -2.59
C ARG A 190 0.53 13.66 -3.33
N SER A 191 0.75 12.57 -4.04
CA SER A 191 -0.30 11.88 -4.81
C SER A 191 -1.36 11.21 -3.91
N GLN A 192 -2.32 10.46 -4.45
CA GLN A 192 -3.33 9.67 -3.72
C GLN A 192 -2.85 8.20 -3.56
N LYS A 193 -3.17 7.45 -2.49
CA LYS A 193 -2.65 6.06 -2.28
C LYS A 193 -3.76 5.01 -2.22
N PHE A 194 -3.39 3.82 -2.69
CA PHE A 194 -4.05 2.54 -2.39
C PHE A 194 -3.37 1.91 -1.17
N CYS A 195 -4.14 1.39 -0.21
CA CYS A 195 -3.60 0.62 0.91
C CYS A 195 -3.46 -0.85 0.49
N ASN A 196 -2.24 -1.34 0.33
CA ASN A 196 -1.91 -2.76 0.13
C ASN A 196 -1.22 -3.32 1.37
#